data_AF-R7XYY1-F1
#
_entry.id   AF-R7XYY1-F1
#
_cell.length_a   1.000
_cell.length_b   1.000
_cell.length_c   1.000
_cell.angle_alpha   90.00
_cell.angle_beta   90.00
_cell.angle_gamma   90.00
#
_symmetry.space_group_name_H-M   'P 1'
#
loop_
_entity.id
_entity.type
_entity.pdbx_description
1 polymer ?
#
loop_
_entity_poly.entity_id
_entity_poly.type
_entity_poly.pdbx_seq_one_letter_code
_entity_poly.pdbx_strand_id
1 'polypeptide(L)'
;MTRSQPRSIAIAIAALLCLAGGLLALSGAPASAHEERPAVFPDGSGSVPTFLGLDNPRQRVVCRPDSDERIARMKAGALKRRNQSLLRQCEFHSIQDAIDSISRRRTSIYVLPGRYVEAKHASSARSDYCSHLRTESNDPLDASQYIGSIASSLSAEEAADAGESNPIALSYADQRRCAHNLNLIALFGDRTPADDDIACDSHFCGTQVVGTGRRMTDVLVDNRFSKLNAFRADRAGGVYLRNMTFQQAEFNAVYILETDGFVVDRVLTRGNDEYGVLAFASDHGLIKDSEAYYNGDSGIYPGSGSDLNGDNPDFEVSRYAIEIRNNRSHHNALGYSGTAGNSIWAHHNKFYANATGIATDSLFPGHPGLPQDHARWNRNEIYSNNINWYEKFVDTGVCAKPMEQRGYLDGTVCPVIPTPVGTGVLIAGGNFNSTDHNWIYDNWRYGTMQFWVPAPLRDEFDPQKLFDTSHGNRTFDNQMGLAKDGTIAHNGSDHWWDDQGTGNCWEGNAYSRGAQTDNFTIQPPGCADGGSVLTPGLPVKDAGFLTCSQYDRNDEVLRHPPGCEWFDTPAKPTAAAPARATSQPAGRKVAPAAPYLGVLPGLLFVAGLGMVRRARRRS
;
A
#
# COMPACT_ATOMS: atom_id res chain seq x y z
N MET A 1 38.66 -45.22 3.39
CA MET A 1 39.19 -44.66 4.66
C MET A 1 40.00 -43.42 4.29
N THR A 2 39.79 -42.19 4.74
CA THR A 2 38.92 -41.59 5.76
C THR A 2 38.85 -40.09 5.46
N ARG A 3 37.66 -39.63 5.04
CA ARG A 3 36.96 -38.39 5.42
C ARG A 3 37.79 -37.24 6.02
N SER A 4 37.98 -36.18 5.25
CA SER A 4 38.20 -34.81 5.74
C SER A 4 36.95 -33.99 5.46
N GLN A 5 36.23 -33.53 6.50
CA GLN A 5 35.42 -32.30 6.52
C GLN A 5 34.69 -32.19 7.88
N PRO A 6 35.13 -31.30 8.79
CA PRO A 6 34.21 -30.80 9.81
C PRO A 6 34.23 -29.26 9.97
N ARG A 7 35.08 -28.52 9.24
CA ARG A 7 35.22 -27.07 9.46
C ARG A 7 34.16 -26.21 8.76
N SER A 8 33.62 -26.64 7.62
CA SER A 8 32.65 -25.83 6.86
C SER A 8 31.24 -25.85 7.46
N ILE A 9 30.85 -26.96 8.11
CA ILE A 9 29.53 -27.10 8.74
C ILE A 9 29.44 -26.31 10.05
N ALA A 10 30.54 -26.25 10.81
CA ALA A 10 30.59 -25.50 12.07
C ALA A 10 30.47 -23.97 11.88
N ILE A 11 30.99 -23.44 10.77
CA ILE A 11 30.89 -22.00 10.43
C ILE A 11 29.46 -21.66 9.99
N ALA A 12 28.80 -22.53 9.22
CA ALA A 12 27.41 -22.34 8.82
C ALA A 12 26.44 -22.37 10.01
N ILE A 13 26.66 -23.28 10.98
CA ILE A 13 25.83 -23.38 12.19
C ILE A 13 26.06 -22.17 13.12
N ALA A 14 27.29 -21.67 13.24
CA ALA A 14 27.58 -20.47 14.03
C ALA A 14 26.97 -19.20 13.44
N ALA A 15 26.93 -19.07 12.10
CA ALA A 15 26.26 -17.96 11.43
C ALA A 15 24.74 -18.00 11.65
N LEU A 16 24.12 -19.19 11.56
CA LEU A 16 22.69 -19.41 11.85
C LEU A 16 22.32 -19.04 13.30
N LEU A 17 23.16 -19.39 14.28
CA LEU A 17 22.91 -19.09 15.69
C LEU A 17 23.11 -17.60 16.03
N CYS A 18 24.05 -16.91 15.38
CA CYS A 18 24.22 -15.46 15.55
C CYS A 18 23.13 -14.64 14.86
N LEU A 19 22.64 -15.08 13.68
CA LEU A 19 21.48 -14.47 13.03
C LEU A 19 20.19 -14.70 13.82
N ALA A 20 19.94 -15.93 14.29
CA ALA A 20 18.78 -16.22 15.13
C ALA A 20 18.82 -15.49 16.48
N GLY A 21 20.00 -15.38 17.10
CA GLY A 21 20.18 -14.67 18.37
C GLY A 21 20.04 -13.15 18.26
N GLY A 22 20.40 -12.55 17.11
CA GLY A 22 20.17 -11.12 16.84
C GLY A 22 18.72 -10.78 16.51
N LEU A 23 18.03 -11.67 15.78
CA LEU A 23 16.61 -11.53 15.43
C LEU A 23 15.68 -11.71 16.65
N LEU A 24 16.04 -12.57 17.61
CA LEU A 24 15.26 -12.77 18.84
C LEU A 24 15.37 -11.61 19.86
N ALA A 25 16.38 -10.75 19.75
CA ALA A 25 16.60 -9.62 20.66
C ALA A 25 15.98 -8.30 20.17
N LEU A 26 15.42 -8.28 18.96
CA LEU A 26 14.76 -7.15 18.33
C LEU A 26 13.33 -7.55 17.95
N SER A 27 12.50 -7.85 18.94
CA SER A 27 11.06 -7.92 18.75
C SER A 27 10.52 -6.50 18.56
N GLY A 28 10.78 -5.90 17.40
CA GLY A 28 9.93 -4.82 16.92
C GLY A 28 8.53 -5.40 16.75
N ALA A 29 7.50 -4.68 17.21
CA ALA A 29 6.14 -5.04 16.82
C ALA A 29 6.10 -5.08 15.28
N PRO A 30 5.47 -6.10 14.65
CA PRO A 30 5.30 -6.09 13.21
C PRO A 30 4.67 -4.75 12.82
N ALA A 31 5.19 -4.11 11.77
CA ALA A 31 4.55 -2.94 11.20
C ALA A 31 3.10 -3.33 10.93
N SER A 32 2.14 -2.60 11.51
CA SER A 32 0.74 -2.99 11.41
C SER A 32 0.30 -2.82 9.97
N ALA A 33 -0.18 -3.92 9.39
CA ALA A 33 -0.90 -3.89 8.12
C ALA A 33 -2.15 -3.01 8.25
N HIS A 34 -2.67 -2.55 7.12
CA HIS A 34 -3.95 -1.87 7.04
C HIS A 34 -5.09 -2.73 7.64
N GLU A 35 -6.09 -2.10 8.24
CA GLU A 35 -7.20 -2.76 8.94
C GLU A 35 -8.16 -3.46 7.97
N GLU A 36 -7.83 -4.70 7.63
CA GLU A 36 -8.57 -5.49 6.67
C GLU A 36 -9.04 -6.83 7.27
N ARG A 37 -10.16 -7.33 6.74
CA ARG A 37 -10.54 -8.72 6.98
C ARG A 37 -9.61 -9.63 6.16
N PRO A 38 -9.47 -10.92 6.52
CA PRO A 38 -8.87 -11.89 5.61
C PRO A 38 -9.48 -11.75 4.21
N ALA A 39 -8.60 -11.53 3.23
CA ALA A 39 -8.98 -11.37 1.85
C ALA A 39 -8.56 -12.58 1.03
N VAL A 40 -9.36 -12.92 0.03
CA VAL A 40 -9.13 -14.00 -0.93
C VAL A 40 -9.21 -13.47 -2.35
N PHE A 41 -8.45 -14.08 -3.26
CA PHE A 41 -8.51 -13.69 -4.67
C PHE A 41 -9.81 -14.13 -5.33
N PRO A 42 -10.40 -13.32 -6.22
CA PRO A 42 -11.50 -13.77 -7.06
C PRO A 42 -11.07 -14.88 -8.03
N ASP A 43 -12.04 -15.58 -8.61
CA ASP A 43 -11.81 -16.71 -9.53
C ASP A 43 -11.15 -16.34 -10.87
N GLY A 44 -11.04 -15.05 -11.19
CA GLY A 44 -10.42 -14.55 -12.41
C GLY A 44 -11.28 -14.75 -13.66
N SER A 45 -12.58 -14.98 -13.53
CA SER A 45 -13.52 -15.13 -14.65
C SER A 45 -14.02 -13.81 -15.25
N GLY A 46 -13.69 -12.69 -14.60
CA GLY A 46 -14.13 -11.34 -14.97
C GLY A 46 -13.37 -10.72 -16.15
N SER A 47 -13.55 -9.41 -16.28
CA SER A 47 -12.90 -8.60 -17.32
C SER A 47 -12.98 -7.12 -16.99
N VAL A 48 -12.08 -6.32 -17.56
CA VAL A 48 -12.08 -4.87 -17.39
C VAL A 48 -13.40 -4.27 -17.90
N PRO A 49 -14.23 -3.62 -17.05
CA PRO A 49 -15.54 -3.17 -17.46
C PRO A 49 -15.50 -1.98 -18.41
N THR A 50 -16.44 -1.96 -19.37
CA THR A 50 -16.61 -0.85 -20.31
C THR A 50 -17.64 0.16 -19.80
N PHE A 51 -17.42 1.45 -20.10
CA PHE A 51 -18.39 2.49 -19.81
C PHE A 51 -19.72 2.25 -20.56
N LEU A 52 -20.86 2.31 -19.85
CA LEU A 52 -22.20 1.99 -20.40
C LEU A 52 -22.82 3.12 -21.24
N GLY A 53 -22.14 4.26 -21.35
CA GLY A 53 -22.69 5.45 -21.99
C GLY A 53 -23.42 6.36 -21.01
N LEU A 54 -23.83 7.53 -21.48
CA LEU A 54 -24.60 8.53 -20.70
C LEU A 54 -26.10 8.48 -21.02
N ASP A 55 -26.51 7.49 -21.81
CA ASP A 55 -27.85 7.18 -22.28
C ASP A 55 -28.33 5.80 -21.79
N ASN A 56 -27.61 5.20 -20.83
CA ASN A 56 -28.03 3.94 -20.20
C ASN A 56 -29.48 4.07 -19.69
N PRO A 57 -30.45 3.27 -20.18
CA PRO A 57 -31.84 3.35 -19.75
C PRO A 57 -32.02 2.92 -18.28
N ARG A 58 -31.05 2.18 -17.72
CA ARG A 58 -31.00 1.81 -16.31
C ARG A 58 -30.18 2.85 -15.57
N GLN A 59 -30.80 3.95 -15.22
CA GLN A 59 -30.11 5.06 -14.57
C GLN A 59 -30.78 5.53 -13.29
N ARG A 60 -29.97 6.16 -12.43
CA ARG A 60 -30.37 6.97 -11.29
C ARG A 60 -29.66 8.30 -11.40
N VAL A 61 -30.35 9.41 -11.10
CA VAL A 61 -29.73 10.74 -11.15
C VAL A 61 -29.73 11.36 -9.77
N VAL A 62 -28.53 11.78 -9.33
CA VAL A 62 -28.30 12.39 -8.02
C VAL A 62 -27.95 13.85 -8.19
N CYS A 63 -28.66 14.74 -7.51
CA CYS A 63 -28.41 16.18 -7.54
C CYS A 63 -28.45 16.81 -6.14
N ARG A 64 -27.86 17.99 -6.02
CA ARG A 64 -27.91 18.84 -4.82
C ARG A 64 -28.71 20.11 -5.09
N PRO A 65 -29.16 20.82 -4.05
CA PRO A 65 -29.93 22.07 -4.23
C PRO A 65 -29.22 23.12 -5.10
N ASP A 66 -27.88 23.15 -5.11
CA ASP A 66 -27.07 24.08 -5.88
C ASP A 66 -26.62 23.53 -7.25
N SER A 67 -27.05 22.32 -7.63
CA SER A 67 -26.68 21.71 -8.91
C SER A 67 -27.22 22.50 -10.10
N ASP A 68 -28.42 23.07 -10.01
CA ASP A 68 -29.04 23.87 -11.08
C ASP A 68 -28.20 25.11 -11.42
N GLU A 69 -27.75 25.83 -10.41
CA GLU A 69 -26.94 27.04 -10.50
C GLU A 69 -25.53 26.72 -11.03
N ARG A 70 -24.93 25.62 -10.56
CA ARG A 70 -23.67 25.10 -11.10
C ARG A 70 -23.78 24.76 -12.58
N ILE A 71 -24.87 24.09 -12.98
CA ILE A 71 -25.14 23.72 -14.38
C ILE A 71 -25.42 24.97 -15.23
N ALA A 72 -26.12 25.97 -14.69
CA ALA A 72 -26.39 27.23 -15.37
C ALA A 72 -25.09 27.99 -15.72
N ARG A 73 -24.06 27.92 -14.86
CA ARG A 73 -22.74 28.51 -15.08
C ARG A 73 -21.85 27.75 -16.08
N MET A 74 -22.22 26.53 -16.47
CA MET A 74 -21.44 25.77 -17.45
C MET A 74 -21.42 26.50 -18.82
N LYS A 75 -20.32 26.34 -19.57
CA LYS A 75 -20.26 26.78 -20.97
C LYS A 75 -21.39 26.14 -21.78
N ALA A 76 -22.01 26.92 -22.66
CA ALA A 76 -23.01 26.42 -23.59
C ALA A 76 -22.42 25.31 -24.47
N GLY A 77 -23.16 24.22 -24.65
CA GLY A 77 -22.70 23.07 -25.42
C GLY A 77 -23.41 21.78 -25.04
N ALA A 78 -22.95 20.66 -25.61
CA ALA A 78 -23.55 19.33 -25.40
C ALA A 78 -23.53 18.92 -23.91
N LEU A 79 -22.44 19.22 -23.20
CA LEU A 79 -22.30 18.88 -21.78
C LEU A 79 -23.34 19.59 -20.90
N LYS A 80 -23.54 20.90 -21.10
CA LYS A 80 -24.56 21.67 -20.38
C LYS A 80 -25.96 21.17 -20.69
N ARG A 81 -26.31 20.97 -21.96
CA ARG A 81 -27.62 20.44 -22.36
C ARG A 81 -27.90 19.07 -21.74
N ARG A 82 -26.88 18.21 -21.67
CA ARG A 82 -26.98 16.90 -21.03
C ARG A 82 -27.23 17.01 -19.53
N ASN A 83 -26.45 17.82 -18.84
CA ASN A 83 -26.64 18.08 -17.41
C ASN A 83 -28.02 18.68 -17.11
N GLN A 84 -28.51 19.61 -17.94
CA GLN A 84 -29.87 20.14 -17.83
C GLN A 84 -30.94 19.07 -18.06
N SER A 85 -30.69 18.09 -18.92
CA SER A 85 -31.60 16.96 -19.14
C SER A 85 -31.62 15.98 -17.98
N LEU A 86 -30.46 15.67 -17.41
CA LEU A 86 -30.32 14.82 -16.24
C LEU A 86 -30.91 15.51 -15.00
N LEU A 87 -30.73 16.82 -14.84
CA LEU A 87 -31.33 17.58 -13.73
C LEU A 87 -32.85 17.44 -13.65
N ARG A 88 -33.55 17.39 -14.80
CA ARG A 88 -35.01 17.13 -14.85
C ARG A 88 -35.40 15.70 -14.42
N GLN A 89 -34.43 14.79 -14.37
CA GLN A 89 -34.59 13.40 -13.97
C GLN A 89 -34.00 13.15 -12.57
N CYS A 90 -33.56 14.21 -11.86
CA CYS A 90 -33.04 14.07 -10.52
C CYS A 90 -34.10 13.45 -9.61
N GLU A 91 -33.74 12.33 -8.99
CA GLU A 91 -34.59 11.56 -8.09
C GLU A 91 -33.96 11.46 -6.69
N PHE A 92 -32.62 11.55 -6.60
CA PHE A 92 -31.88 11.35 -5.36
C PHE A 92 -31.05 12.58 -4.97
N HIS A 93 -30.83 12.73 -3.66
CA HIS A 93 -29.96 13.75 -3.08
C HIS A 93 -28.74 13.18 -2.34
N SER A 94 -28.63 11.85 -2.32
CA SER A 94 -27.56 11.03 -1.75
C SER A 94 -27.15 10.00 -2.79
N ILE A 95 -25.83 9.80 -2.96
CA ILE A 95 -25.28 8.78 -3.84
C ILE A 95 -25.61 7.39 -3.30
N GLN A 96 -25.48 7.19 -1.99
CA GLN A 96 -25.81 5.91 -1.37
C GLN A 96 -27.29 5.56 -1.53
N ASP A 97 -28.22 6.50 -1.30
CA ASP A 97 -29.65 6.22 -1.49
C ASP A 97 -29.95 5.83 -2.96
N ALA A 98 -29.20 6.38 -3.92
CA ALA A 98 -29.30 5.97 -5.32
C ALA A 98 -28.75 4.55 -5.56
N ILE A 99 -27.66 4.16 -4.89
CA ILE A 99 -27.15 2.78 -4.89
C ILE A 99 -28.20 1.83 -4.31
N ASP A 100 -28.74 2.13 -3.14
CA ASP A 100 -29.75 1.29 -2.45
C ASP A 100 -31.01 1.06 -3.29
N SER A 101 -31.31 1.98 -4.22
CA SER A 101 -32.44 1.88 -5.14
C SER A 101 -32.20 1.00 -6.38
N ILE A 102 -30.98 0.48 -6.58
CA ILE A 102 -30.66 -0.38 -7.72
C ILE A 102 -31.44 -1.68 -7.60
N SER A 103 -32.12 -2.06 -8.67
CA SER A 103 -32.86 -3.33 -8.74
C SER A 103 -32.45 -4.20 -9.93
N ARG A 104 -31.53 -3.71 -10.77
CA ARG A 104 -31.04 -4.40 -11.97
C ARG A 104 -29.54 -4.17 -12.13
N ARG A 105 -28.82 -5.22 -12.50
CA ARG A 105 -27.41 -5.17 -12.90
C ARG A 105 -27.17 -4.14 -14.01
N ARG A 106 -25.94 -3.64 -14.08
CA ARG A 106 -25.49 -2.65 -15.09
C ARG A 106 -26.31 -1.36 -15.04
N THR A 107 -26.55 -0.85 -13.84
CA THR A 107 -27.20 0.45 -13.60
C THR A 107 -26.15 1.55 -13.47
N SER A 108 -26.40 2.70 -14.10
CA SER A 108 -25.54 3.89 -14.00
C SER A 108 -26.14 4.92 -13.05
N ILE A 109 -25.34 5.37 -12.09
CA ILE A 109 -25.65 6.50 -11.20
C ILE A 109 -24.95 7.72 -11.76
N TYR A 110 -25.73 8.68 -12.27
CA TYR A 110 -25.21 9.94 -12.77
C TYR A 110 -25.27 11.00 -11.68
N VAL A 111 -24.10 11.47 -11.27
CA VAL A 111 -23.94 12.44 -10.18
C VAL A 111 -23.73 13.83 -10.79
N LEU A 112 -24.63 14.75 -10.50
CA LEU A 112 -24.59 16.12 -11.00
C LEU A 112 -23.55 16.97 -10.27
N PRO A 113 -23.10 18.10 -10.87
CA PRO A 113 -22.19 19.00 -10.19
C PRO A 113 -22.73 19.42 -8.81
N GLY A 114 -21.91 19.28 -7.77
CA GLY A 114 -22.33 19.48 -6.38
C GLY A 114 -21.31 18.94 -5.37
N ARG A 115 -21.56 19.24 -4.08
CA ARG A 115 -20.83 18.67 -2.93
C ARG A 115 -21.73 17.67 -2.19
N TYR A 116 -21.21 16.49 -1.97
CA TYR A 116 -21.90 15.32 -1.43
C TYR A 116 -21.17 14.90 -0.15
N VAL A 117 -21.85 15.09 0.98
CA VAL A 117 -21.34 14.71 2.32
C VAL A 117 -22.08 13.50 2.88
N GLU A 118 -23.06 12.96 2.12
CA GLU A 118 -23.88 11.80 2.49
C GLU A 118 -24.37 11.82 3.95
N ALA A 119 -24.88 12.97 4.43
CA ALA A 119 -25.10 13.25 5.86
C ALA A 119 -25.88 12.17 6.65
N LYS A 120 -26.83 11.48 6.00
CA LYS A 120 -27.56 10.35 6.59
C LYS A 120 -26.63 9.17 6.91
N HIS A 121 -25.73 8.85 5.99
CA HIS A 121 -24.81 7.70 6.04
C HIS A 121 -23.48 8.04 6.72
N ALA A 122 -23.15 9.34 6.83
CA ALA A 122 -22.05 9.85 7.65
C ALA A 122 -22.29 9.76 9.16
N SER A 123 -23.53 9.48 9.59
CA SER A 123 -23.90 9.42 11.01
C SER A 123 -23.08 8.38 11.79
N SER A 124 -22.67 8.72 13.01
CA SER A 124 -22.07 7.78 13.95
C SER A 124 -23.10 6.86 14.61
N ALA A 125 -24.39 7.15 14.48
CA ALA A 125 -25.45 6.31 15.03
C ALA A 125 -25.48 4.94 14.35
N ARG A 126 -25.49 3.87 15.16
CA ARG A 126 -25.50 2.48 14.73
C ARG A 126 -26.73 1.76 15.27
N SER A 127 -27.16 0.71 14.57
CA SER A 127 -28.14 -0.22 15.14
C SER A 127 -27.51 -0.99 16.31
N ASP A 128 -28.34 -1.57 17.17
CA ASP A 128 -27.87 -2.35 18.33
C ASP A 128 -26.88 -3.46 17.91
N TYR A 129 -27.22 -4.23 16.87
CA TYR A 129 -26.32 -5.24 16.30
C TYR A 129 -24.98 -4.64 15.86
N CYS A 130 -25.02 -3.53 15.11
CA CYS A 130 -23.81 -2.90 14.57
C CYS A 130 -22.94 -2.20 15.64
N SER A 131 -23.47 -2.01 16.85
CA SER A 131 -22.73 -1.51 18.02
C SER A 131 -22.09 -2.63 18.84
N HIS A 132 -22.54 -3.87 18.68
CA HIS A 132 -22.16 -5.00 19.54
C HIS A 132 -21.62 -6.20 18.75
N LEU A 133 -20.95 -5.96 17.62
CA LEU A 133 -20.47 -7.01 16.70
C LEU A 133 -19.57 -8.06 17.37
N ARG A 134 -18.81 -7.68 18.40
CA ARG A 134 -17.99 -8.63 19.17
C ARG A 134 -18.80 -9.74 19.85
N THR A 135 -20.02 -9.44 20.30
CA THR A 135 -20.87 -10.39 21.04
C THR A 135 -22.04 -10.90 20.22
N GLU A 136 -22.53 -10.08 19.29
CA GLU A 136 -23.74 -10.36 18.50
C GLU A 136 -23.46 -10.86 17.08
N SER A 137 -22.21 -10.77 16.58
CA SER A 137 -21.90 -11.22 15.23
C SER A 137 -22.20 -12.71 15.04
N ASN A 138 -22.86 -13.02 13.93
CA ASN A 138 -23.10 -14.40 13.51
C ASN A 138 -21.90 -14.99 12.74
N ASP A 139 -20.90 -14.19 12.45
CA ASP A 139 -19.69 -14.56 11.70
C ASP A 139 -18.47 -13.81 12.30
N PRO A 140 -18.16 -14.04 13.59
CA PRO A 140 -17.07 -13.35 14.26
C PRO A 140 -15.73 -13.82 13.70
N LEU A 141 -14.85 -12.86 13.38
CA LEU A 141 -13.47 -13.18 13.03
C LEU A 141 -12.67 -13.54 14.29
N ASP A 142 -11.84 -14.58 14.18
CA ASP A 142 -10.90 -14.93 15.24
C ASP A 142 -9.84 -13.83 15.42
N ALA A 143 -9.32 -13.69 16.65
CA ALA A 143 -8.26 -12.73 16.97
C ALA A 143 -7.02 -12.86 16.06
N SER A 144 -6.73 -14.07 15.58
CA SER A 144 -5.62 -14.37 14.68
C SER A 144 -5.91 -14.12 13.21
N GLN A 145 -7.17 -13.85 12.85
CA GLN A 145 -7.58 -13.55 11.48
C GLN A 145 -7.57 -12.04 11.19
N TYR A 146 -7.32 -11.21 12.19
CA TYR A 146 -7.22 -9.77 11.98
C TYR A 146 -5.90 -9.42 11.27
N ILE A 147 -6.02 -8.74 10.13
CA ILE A 147 -4.89 -8.11 9.46
C ILE A 147 -4.83 -6.67 9.98
N GLY A 148 -3.73 -6.31 10.66
CA GLY A 148 -3.52 -5.00 11.27
C GLY A 148 -3.73 -4.92 12.79
N SER A 149 -3.73 -3.70 13.34
CA SER A 149 -3.98 -3.47 14.77
C SER A 149 -5.46 -3.58 15.07
N ILE A 150 -5.83 -4.35 16.09
CA ILE A 150 -7.17 -4.30 16.69
C ILE A 150 -7.37 -2.88 17.19
N ALA A 151 -8.22 -2.09 16.55
CA ALA A 151 -8.69 -0.86 17.15
C ALA A 151 -9.57 -1.24 18.35
N SER A 152 -8.89 -1.30 19.48
CA SER A 152 -9.36 -1.46 20.84
C SER A 152 -10.03 -2.78 21.23
N SER A 153 -9.61 -3.30 22.37
CA SER A 153 -10.36 -4.29 23.14
C SER A 153 -11.53 -3.66 23.92
N LEU A 154 -11.77 -2.36 23.75
CA LEU A 154 -12.67 -1.54 24.54
C LEU A 154 -14.10 -1.64 23.99
N SER A 155 -15.08 -1.37 24.85
CA SER A 155 -16.47 -1.15 24.42
C SER A 155 -16.60 0.11 23.57
N ALA A 156 -17.69 0.24 22.82
CA ALA A 156 -17.93 1.43 21.99
C ALA A 156 -17.96 2.75 22.79
N GLU A 157 -18.31 2.69 24.07
CA GLU A 157 -18.34 3.83 25.00
C GLU A 157 -16.92 4.21 25.47
N GLU A 158 -16.11 3.20 25.84
CA GLU A 158 -14.71 3.37 26.22
C GLU A 158 -13.82 3.79 25.06
N ALA A 159 -14.06 3.28 23.85
CA ALA A 159 -13.37 3.71 22.63
C ALA A 159 -13.71 5.17 22.27
N ALA A 160 -14.97 5.57 22.42
CA ALA A 160 -15.39 6.96 22.21
C ALA A 160 -14.78 7.91 23.25
N ASP A 161 -14.69 7.50 24.52
CA ASP A 161 -14.06 8.28 25.59
C ASP A 161 -12.53 8.33 25.46
N ALA A 162 -11.91 7.30 24.88
CA ALA A 162 -10.48 7.25 24.55
C ALA A 162 -10.13 8.01 23.25
N GLY A 163 -11.13 8.48 22.50
CA GLY A 163 -10.92 9.12 21.19
C GLY A 163 -10.46 8.15 20.10
N GLU A 164 -10.68 6.85 20.29
CA GLU A 164 -10.39 5.81 19.31
C GLU A 164 -11.48 5.80 18.22
N SER A 165 -11.07 5.77 16.95
CA SER A 165 -11.97 5.38 15.88
C SER A 165 -12.28 3.89 16.06
N ASN A 166 -13.57 3.53 16.06
CA ASN A 166 -13.99 2.13 16.05
C ASN A 166 -13.67 1.53 14.66
N PRO A 167 -12.66 0.65 14.54
CA PRO A 167 -12.98 -0.58 13.83
C PRO A 167 -12.49 -1.90 14.48
N ILE A 168 -13.47 -2.75 14.81
CA ILE A 168 -13.28 -4.20 14.73
C ILE A 168 -13.14 -4.52 13.24
N ALA A 169 -12.11 -5.24 12.80
CA ALA A 169 -12.12 -5.80 11.46
C ALA A 169 -13.33 -6.74 11.34
N LEU A 170 -14.19 -6.49 10.36
CA LEU A 170 -15.49 -7.15 10.27
C LEU A 170 -15.46 -8.24 9.20
N SER A 171 -16.14 -9.37 9.43
CA SER A 171 -16.36 -10.35 8.36
C SER A 171 -17.12 -9.71 7.19
N TYR A 172 -17.05 -10.29 5.99
CA TYR A 172 -17.81 -9.76 4.85
C TYR A 172 -19.32 -9.68 5.16
N ALA A 173 -19.86 -10.68 5.86
CA ALA A 173 -21.26 -10.71 6.29
C ALA A 173 -21.62 -9.51 7.17
N ASP A 174 -20.76 -9.17 8.14
CA ASP A 174 -20.96 -8.01 9.02
C ASP A 174 -20.80 -6.70 8.27
N GLN A 175 -19.82 -6.60 7.37
CA GLN A 175 -19.63 -5.39 6.56
C GLN A 175 -20.81 -5.13 5.64
N ARG A 176 -21.39 -6.18 5.07
CA ARG A 176 -22.63 -6.07 4.28
C ARG A 176 -23.83 -5.65 5.12
N ARG A 177 -23.98 -6.19 6.33
CA ARG A 177 -25.11 -5.87 7.24
C ARG A 177 -24.97 -4.48 7.87
N CYS A 178 -23.75 -4.05 8.14
CA CYS A 178 -23.38 -2.80 8.79
C CYS A 178 -22.55 -1.91 7.86
N ALA A 179 -23.00 -1.75 6.61
CA ALA A 179 -22.26 -1.09 5.53
C ALA A 179 -21.70 0.28 5.90
N HIS A 180 -22.41 1.04 6.74
CA HIS A 180 -22.04 2.40 7.14
C HIS A 180 -21.30 2.48 8.48
N ASN A 181 -20.85 1.35 9.06
CA ASN A 181 -19.92 1.41 10.18
C ASN A 181 -18.58 2.03 9.74
N LEU A 182 -18.07 1.62 8.58
CA LEU A 182 -16.76 2.04 8.06
C LEU A 182 -16.84 2.90 6.79
N ASN A 183 -17.97 2.87 6.06
CA ASN A 183 -18.03 3.41 4.70
C ASN A 183 -19.08 4.52 4.56
N LEU A 184 -18.71 5.63 3.95
CA LEU A 184 -19.65 6.71 3.59
C LEU A 184 -20.56 6.28 2.44
N ILE A 185 -19.97 5.69 1.40
CA ILE A 185 -20.65 5.08 0.26
C ILE A 185 -20.16 3.63 0.14
N ALA A 186 -21.08 2.67 0.06
CA ALA A 186 -20.79 1.25 0.06
C ALA A 186 -21.55 0.49 -1.03
N LEU A 187 -20.83 -0.42 -1.71
CA LEU A 187 -21.34 -1.30 -2.75
C LEU A 187 -20.82 -2.72 -2.49
N PHE A 188 -21.67 -3.59 -1.95
CA PHE A 188 -21.35 -4.99 -1.64
C PHE A 188 -21.99 -5.92 -2.67
N GLY A 189 -21.18 -6.49 -3.56
CA GLY A 189 -21.66 -7.14 -4.78
C GLY A 189 -22.04 -8.62 -4.64
N ASP A 190 -21.44 -9.33 -3.70
CA ASP A 190 -21.78 -10.71 -3.35
C ASP A 190 -22.88 -10.71 -2.26
N ARG A 191 -23.99 -11.43 -2.49
CA ARG A 191 -25.09 -11.53 -1.53
C ARG A 191 -25.01 -12.77 -0.64
N THR A 192 -24.05 -13.65 -0.87
CA THR A 192 -23.92 -14.98 -0.27
C THR A 192 -22.59 -15.08 0.48
N PRO A 193 -22.42 -14.40 1.64
CA PRO A 193 -21.13 -14.27 2.33
C PRO A 193 -20.33 -15.55 2.63
N ALA A 194 -21.00 -16.70 2.64
CA ALA A 194 -20.45 -17.98 3.05
C ALA A 194 -20.18 -18.93 1.87
N ASP A 195 -20.22 -18.46 0.62
CA ASP A 195 -19.76 -19.23 -0.52
C ASP A 195 -18.28 -18.95 -0.87
N ASP A 196 -17.69 -19.93 -1.55
CA ASP A 196 -16.25 -19.94 -1.85
C ASP A 196 -15.91 -19.17 -3.14
N ASP A 197 -16.90 -18.81 -3.98
CA ASP A 197 -16.65 -18.17 -5.27
C ASP A 197 -16.46 -16.66 -5.18
N ILE A 198 -16.93 -16.03 -4.09
CA ILE A 198 -16.90 -14.59 -3.80
C ILE A 198 -17.40 -13.72 -4.97
N ALA A 199 -18.12 -14.31 -5.91
CA ALA A 199 -18.43 -13.72 -7.18
C ALA A 199 -19.51 -12.66 -6.99
N CYS A 200 -19.50 -11.65 -7.87
CA CYS A 200 -20.61 -10.71 -7.88
C CYS A 200 -21.88 -11.38 -8.40
N ASP A 201 -22.78 -11.73 -7.49
CA ASP A 201 -24.02 -12.43 -7.78
C ASP A 201 -25.28 -11.58 -7.50
N SER A 202 -25.13 -10.37 -6.95
CA SER A 202 -26.25 -9.48 -6.64
C SER A 202 -26.72 -8.62 -7.84
N HIS A 203 -27.67 -7.72 -7.58
CA HIS A 203 -28.12 -6.72 -8.56
C HIS A 203 -27.13 -5.55 -8.72
N PHE A 204 -26.10 -5.46 -7.86
CA PHE A 204 -25.07 -4.42 -7.89
C PHE A 204 -23.98 -4.65 -8.93
N CYS A 205 -23.91 -5.83 -9.54
CA CYS A 205 -22.87 -6.16 -10.52
C CYS A 205 -22.93 -5.26 -11.75
N GLY A 206 -21.78 -4.75 -12.16
CA GLY A 206 -21.66 -3.80 -13.27
C GLY A 206 -22.16 -2.39 -12.95
N THR A 207 -22.35 -2.01 -11.68
CA THR A 207 -22.79 -0.66 -11.30
C THR A 207 -21.74 0.37 -11.73
N GLN A 208 -22.21 1.50 -12.27
CA GLN A 208 -21.34 2.62 -12.63
C GLN A 208 -21.71 3.87 -11.84
N VAL A 209 -20.73 4.55 -11.25
CA VAL A 209 -20.93 5.82 -10.55
C VAL A 209 -20.14 6.89 -11.30
N VAL A 210 -20.86 7.87 -11.87
CA VAL A 210 -20.33 8.73 -12.93
C VAL A 210 -20.66 10.19 -12.64
N GLY A 211 -19.63 10.97 -12.30
CA GLY A 211 -19.73 12.41 -12.24
C GLY A 211 -19.92 13.03 -13.62
N THR A 212 -20.86 13.97 -13.74
CA THR A 212 -21.30 14.55 -15.01
C THR A 212 -20.71 15.94 -15.30
N GLY A 213 -19.83 16.40 -14.41
CA GLY A 213 -19.12 17.67 -14.52
C GLY A 213 -18.08 17.70 -15.65
N ARG A 214 -17.56 18.89 -15.97
CA ARG A 214 -16.48 19.04 -16.97
C ARG A 214 -15.15 18.58 -16.39
N ARG A 215 -14.93 18.88 -15.11
CA ARG A 215 -13.76 18.52 -14.32
C ARG A 215 -14.18 17.55 -13.21
N MET A 216 -13.23 16.76 -12.73
CA MET A 216 -13.42 15.87 -11.58
C MET A 216 -13.94 16.66 -10.36
N THR A 217 -13.42 17.86 -10.14
CA THR A 217 -13.79 18.73 -9.00
C THR A 217 -15.16 19.38 -9.09
N ASP A 218 -15.88 19.24 -10.21
CA ASP A 218 -17.24 19.75 -10.30
C ASP A 218 -18.22 18.85 -9.50
N VAL A 219 -17.84 17.59 -9.23
CA VAL A 219 -18.56 16.63 -8.38
C VAL A 219 -17.64 16.21 -7.23
N LEU A 220 -17.96 16.65 -6.02
CA LEU A 220 -17.13 16.45 -4.84
C LEU A 220 -17.83 15.55 -3.81
N VAL A 221 -17.28 14.38 -3.54
CA VAL A 221 -17.60 13.56 -2.36
C VAL A 221 -16.63 13.96 -1.25
N ASP A 222 -17.18 14.41 -0.13
CA ASP A 222 -16.42 14.99 0.96
C ASP A 222 -16.77 14.29 2.26
N ASN A 223 -15.89 13.39 2.67
CA ASN A 223 -16.11 12.51 3.82
C ASN A 223 -15.95 13.24 5.15
N ARG A 224 -15.17 14.34 5.18
CA ARG A 224 -14.93 15.15 6.39
C ARG A 224 -14.49 14.31 7.60
N PHE A 225 -13.78 13.22 7.35
CA PHE A 225 -13.33 12.23 8.34
C PHE A 225 -14.48 11.58 9.13
N SER A 226 -15.70 11.53 8.56
CA SER A 226 -16.85 10.93 9.23
C SER A 226 -16.85 9.39 9.21
N LYS A 227 -16.15 8.81 8.24
CA LYS A 227 -15.99 7.37 8.02
C LYS A 227 -14.57 7.05 7.56
N LEU A 228 -14.12 5.82 7.79
CA LEU A 228 -12.83 5.34 7.28
C LEU A 228 -12.74 5.45 5.77
N ASN A 229 -13.74 4.94 5.06
CA ASN A 229 -13.74 4.88 3.60
C ASN A 229 -14.77 5.86 3.01
N ALA A 230 -14.38 6.69 2.05
CA ALA A 230 -15.34 7.57 1.37
C ALA A 230 -16.17 6.81 0.32
N PHE A 231 -15.57 5.82 -0.35
CA PHE A 231 -16.26 4.92 -1.27
C PHE A 231 -15.65 3.53 -1.17
N ARG A 232 -16.48 2.50 -0.99
CA ARG A 232 -16.07 1.10 -1.02
C ARG A 232 -16.88 0.30 -2.03
N ALA A 233 -16.19 -0.48 -2.85
CA ALA A 233 -16.75 -1.54 -3.67
C ALA A 233 -16.08 -2.86 -3.30
N ASP A 234 -16.85 -3.81 -2.77
CA ASP A 234 -16.37 -5.09 -2.23
C ASP A 234 -17.13 -6.23 -2.89
N ARG A 235 -16.39 -7.20 -3.46
CA ARG A 235 -16.95 -8.28 -4.31
C ARG A 235 -17.88 -7.75 -5.40
N ALA A 236 -17.59 -6.56 -5.93
CA ALA A 236 -18.49 -5.78 -6.77
C ALA A 236 -18.06 -5.79 -8.25
N GLY A 237 -17.97 -7.01 -8.81
CA GLY A 237 -17.52 -7.25 -10.17
C GLY A 237 -18.20 -6.37 -11.23
N GLY A 238 -17.38 -5.79 -12.10
CA GLY A 238 -17.76 -4.89 -13.18
C GLY A 238 -17.98 -3.43 -12.76
N VAL A 239 -17.61 -3.03 -11.54
CA VAL A 239 -17.80 -1.65 -11.05
C VAL A 239 -17.00 -0.64 -11.88
N TYR A 240 -17.59 0.53 -12.14
CA TYR A 240 -16.95 1.60 -12.91
C TYR A 240 -17.17 2.95 -12.22
N LEU A 241 -16.10 3.56 -11.70
CA LEU A 241 -16.11 4.85 -11.01
C LEU A 241 -15.43 5.92 -11.87
N ARG A 242 -16.10 7.05 -12.10
CA ARG A 242 -15.56 8.07 -13.01
C ARG A 242 -15.90 9.53 -12.72
N ASN A 243 -14.92 10.40 -13.00
CA ASN A 243 -15.06 11.85 -13.19
C ASN A 243 -15.62 12.60 -11.97
N MET A 244 -15.05 12.32 -10.80
CA MET A 244 -15.43 12.95 -9.53
C MET A 244 -14.24 12.99 -8.56
N THR A 245 -14.38 13.76 -7.49
CA THR A 245 -13.38 13.91 -6.43
C THR A 245 -13.83 13.21 -5.14
N PHE A 246 -12.91 12.53 -4.45
CA PHE A 246 -13.05 12.02 -3.09
C PHE A 246 -11.99 12.64 -2.19
N GLN A 247 -12.36 13.06 -0.98
CA GLN A 247 -11.42 13.70 -0.06
C GLN A 247 -11.78 13.51 1.40
N GLN A 248 -10.80 13.79 2.28
CA GLN A 248 -10.96 13.79 3.74
C GLN A 248 -11.50 12.46 4.27
N ALA A 249 -10.99 11.34 3.74
CA ALA A 249 -11.16 10.04 4.35
C ALA A 249 -10.08 9.82 5.42
N GLU A 250 -10.45 9.12 6.49
CA GLU A 250 -9.47 8.67 7.49
C GLU A 250 -8.59 7.57 6.86
N PHE A 251 -9.21 6.59 6.21
CA PHE A 251 -8.49 5.46 5.62
C PHE A 251 -8.41 5.57 4.09
N ASN A 252 -9.45 5.14 3.36
CA ASN A 252 -9.44 5.13 1.90
C ASN A 252 -10.40 6.16 1.30
N ALA A 253 -9.92 7.00 0.38
CA ALA A 253 -10.84 7.78 -0.46
C ALA A 253 -11.63 6.88 -1.42
N VAL A 254 -11.00 5.90 -2.04
CA VAL A 254 -11.64 4.87 -2.88
C VAL A 254 -11.05 3.52 -2.53
N TYR A 255 -11.89 2.56 -2.14
CA TYR A 255 -11.49 1.21 -1.77
C TYR A 255 -12.19 0.17 -2.65
N ILE A 256 -11.41 -0.64 -3.37
CA ILE A 256 -11.86 -1.77 -4.16
C ILE A 256 -11.28 -3.04 -3.54
N LEU A 257 -12.13 -3.96 -3.10
CA LEU A 257 -11.73 -5.18 -2.41
C LEU A 257 -12.33 -6.42 -3.08
N GLU A 258 -11.55 -7.49 -3.21
CA GLU A 258 -12.01 -8.81 -3.69
C GLU A 258 -12.85 -8.73 -4.98
N THR A 259 -12.47 -7.83 -5.89
CA THR A 259 -13.30 -7.49 -7.04
C THR A 259 -12.63 -7.94 -8.32
N ASP A 260 -13.35 -8.78 -9.07
CA ASP A 260 -12.97 -9.16 -10.42
C ASP A 260 -13.61 -8.23 -11.46
N GLY A 261 -12.77 -7.38 -12.06
CA GLY A 261 -13.18 -6.39 -13.04
C GLY A 261 -13.62 -5.08 -12.39
N PHE A 262 -12.77 -4.06 -12.46
CA PHE A 262 -13.13 -2.71 -12.04
C PHE A 262 -12.44 -1.64 -12.90
N VAL A 263 -13.03 -0.45 -12.96
CA VAL A 263 -12.36 0.74 -13.52
C VAL A 263 -12.49 1.94 -12.59
N VAL A 264 -11.36 2.61 -12.34
CA VAL A 264 -11.28 3.95 -11.76
C VAL A 264 -10.73 4.89 -12.84
N ASP A 265 -11.55 5.81 -13.34
CA ASP A 265 -11.25 6.63 -14.52
C ASP A 265 -11.51 8.11 -14.27
N ARG A 266 -10.47 8.95 -14.36
CA ARG A 266 -10.57 10.39 -14.05
C ARG A 266 -11.18 10.60 -12.66
N VAL A 267 -10.62 9.97 -11.65
CA VAL A 267 -10.94 10.25 -10.26
C VAL A 267 -9.84 11.12 -9.67
N LEU A 268 -10.22 12.06 -8.82
CA LEU A 268 -9.28 12.82 -8.01
C LEU A 268 -9.42 12.42 -6.54
N THR A 269 -8.37 11.94 -5.91
CA THR A 269 -8.34 11.64 -4.47
C THR A 269 -7.41 12.61 -3.77
N ARG A 270 -7.83 13.21 -2.66
CA ARG A 270 -6.94 14.13 -1.93
C ARG A 270 -7.20 14.30 -0.45
N GLY A 271 -6.15 14.69 0.28
CA GLY A 271 -6.27 15.16 1.65
C GLY A 271 -6.86 14.10 2.57
N ASN A 272 -6.41 12.86 2.42
CA ASN A 272 -6.80 11.70 3.23
C ASN A 272 -5.66 11.38 4.22
N ASP A 273 -5.99 10.81 5.37
CA ASP A 273 -4.94 10.47 6.34
C ASP A 273 -4.08 9.29 5.87
N GLU A 274 -4.66 8.34 5.12
CA GLU A 274 -3.88 7.24 4.54
C GLU A 274 -3.92 7.22 3.01
N TYR A 275 -4.92 6.58 2.40
CA TYR A 275 -4.87 6.18 0.99
C TYR A 275 -5.76 7.04 0.09
N GLY A 276 -5.26 7.30 -1.11
CA GLY A 276 -6.03 7.83 -2.22
C GLY A 276 -6.95 6.76 -2.82
N VAL A 277 -6.39 5.93 -3.71
CA VAL A 277 -7.08 4.77 -4.30
C VAL A 277 -6.41 3.50 -3.81
N LEU A 278 -7.15 2.64 -3.11
CA LEU A 278 -6.72 1.32 -2.67
C LEU A 278 -7.51 0.24 -3.42
N ALA A 279 -6.81 -0.64 -4.12
CA ALA A 279 -7.32 -1.88 -4.69
C ALA A 279 -6.60 -3.05 -4.02
N PHE A 280 -7.36 -4.02 -3.50
CA PHE A 280 -6.83 -5.14 -2.73
C PHE A 280 -7.46 -6.47 -3.12
N ALA A 281 -6.67 -7.54 -3.18
CA ALA A 281 -7.12 -8.90 -3.51
C ALA A 281 -7.98 -8.93 -4.79
N SER A 282 -7.58 -8.20 -5.83
CA SER A 282 -8.45 -7.92 -6.99
C SER A 282 -7.80 -8.26 -8.33
N ASP A 283 -8.65 -8.50 -9.33
CA ASP A 283 -8.26 -8.87 -10.69
C ASP A 283 -8.98 -8.03 -11.76
N HIS A 284 -8.49 -8.09 -12.99
CA HIS A 284 -9.01 -7.37 -14.16
C HIS A 284 -9.26 -5.88 -13.88
N GLY A 285 -8.38 -5.26 -13.10
CA GLY A 285 -8.49 -3.87 -12.67
C GLY A 285 -7.87 -2.90 -13.66
N LEU A 286 -8.44 -1.70 -13.78
CA LEU A 286 -7.84 -0.59 -14.52
C LEU A 286 -8.00 0.75 -13.79
N ILE A 287 -6.88 1.33 -13.37
CA ILE A 287 -6.82 2.68 -12.77
C ILE A 287 -6.19 3.63 -13.79
N LYS A 288 -6.93 4.62 -14.29
CA LYS A 288 -6.41 5.50 -15.34
C LYS A 288 -6.87 6.95 -15.27
N ASP A 289 -6.06 7.79 -15.91
CA ASP A 289 -6.34 9.22 -16.14
C ASP A 289 -6.72 9.97 -14.85
N SER A 290 -6.26 9.47 -13.70
CA SER A 290 -6.64 9.89 -12.35
C SER A 290 -5.51 10.66 -11.66
N GLU A 291 -5.85 11.38 -10.59
CA GLU A 291 -4.92 12.23 -9.86
C GLU A 291 -5.05 12.03 -8.34
N ALA A 292 -3.94 11.86 -7.63
CA ALA A 292 -3.94 11.60 -6.19
C ALA A 292 -2.88 12.47 -5.48
N TYR A 293 -3.29 13.24 -4.47
CA TYR A 293 -2.35 14.09 -3.70
C TYR A 293 -2.76 14.39 -2.25
N TYR A 294 -1.78 14.71 -1.41
CA TYR A 294 -1.95 14.95 0.03
C TYR A 294 -2.53 13.75 0.79
N ASN A 295 -2.05 12.54 0.48
CA ASN A 295 -2.38 11.30 1.18
C ASN A 295 -1.20 10.90 2.10
N GLY A 296 -1.49 10.54 3.36
CA GLY A 296 -0.46 10.21 4.36
C GLY A 296 0.18 8.83 4.18
N ASP A 297 -0.43 7.93 3.42
CA ASP A 297 0.26 6.77 2.84
C ASP A 297 0.49 7.05 1.35
N SER A 298 -0.32 6.48 0.48
CA SER A 298 -0.09 6.46 -0.95
C SER A 298 -1.24 7.06 -1.75
N GLY A 299 -0.88 7.66 -2.88
CA GLY A 299 -1.89 8.11 -3.84
C GLY A 299 -2.61 6.95 -4.54
N ILE A 300 -1.87 5.89 -4.89
CA ILE A 300 -2.40 4.68 -5.54
C ILE A 300 -1.76 3.45 -4.87
N TYR A 301 -2.60 2.53 -4.42
CA TYR A 301 -2.21 1.29 -3.76
C TYR A 301 -2.88 0.08 -4.44
N PRO A 302 -2.16 -0.76 -5.21
CA PRO A 302 -2.68 -2.02 -5.73
C PRO A 302 -2.04 -3.22 -5.02
N GLY A 303 -2.31 -3.38 -3.73
CA GLY A 303 -1.76 -4.51 -2.96
C GLY A 303 -2.53 -5.80 -3.23
N SER A 304 -1.86 -6.93 -3.04
CA SER A 304 -2.44 -8.26 -3.32
C SER A 304 -3.21 -8.29 -4.64
N GLY A 305 -2.58 -7.88 -5.74
CA GLY A 305 -3.12 -8.24 -7.06
C GLY A 305 -3.25 -9.76 -7.14
N SER A 306 -4.22 -10.29 -7.90
CA SER A 306 -4.36 -11.75 -8.04
C SER A 306 -3.01 -12.42 -8.31
N ASP A 307 -2.76 -13.52 -7.62
CA ASP A 307 -1.47 -14.22 -7.66
C ASP A 307 -1.36 -15.11 -8.90
N LEU A 308 -1.26 -14.48 -10.06
CA LEU A 308 -1.33 -15.13 -11.37
C LEU A 308 0.00 -15.73 -11.82
N ASN A 309 1.09 -15.34 -11.16
CA ASN A 309 2.45 -15.70 -11.50
C ASN A 309 3.25 -16.24 -10.29
N GLY A 310 2.62 -16.48 -9.13
CA GLY A 310 3.28 -17.05 -7.94
C GLY A 310 4.03 -18.37 -8.18
N ASP A 311 3.49 -19.23 -9.05
CA ASP A 311 4.13 -20.49 -9.45
C ASP A 311 4.97 -20.37 -10.75
N ASN A 312 5.09 -19.17 -11.32
CA ASN A 312 5.80 -18.93 -12.58
C ASN A 312 7.30 -18.68 -12.30
N PRO A 313 8.21 -19.61 -12.69
CA PRO A 313 9.63 -19.42 -12.46
C PRO A 313 10.29 -18.47 -13.48
N ASP A 314 9.56 -18.07 -14.52
CA ASP A 314 10.06 -17.24 -15.61
C ASP A 314 9.73 -15.76 -15.38
N PHE A 315 10.55 -14.88 -15.94
CA PHE A 315 10.32 -13.43 -15.88
C PHE A 315 9.12 -12.97 -16.73
N GLU A 316 8.80 -13.70 -17.80
CA GLU A 316 7.66 -13.38 -18.66
C GLU A 316 6.35 -13.79 -17.98
N VAL A 317 5.42 -12.85 -17.88
CA VAL A 317 4.13 -13.07 -17.22
C VAL A 317 3.11 -13.76 -18.11
N SER A 318 2.20 -14.52 -17.52
CA SER A 318 1.01 -15.02 -18.21
C SER A 318 0.05 -13.86 -18.58
N ARG A 319 -0.21 -13.00 -17.61
CA ARG A 319 -0.93 -11.72 -17.71
C ARG A 319 -0.69 -10.89 -16.44
N TYR A 320 -1.17 -9.65 -16.47
CA TYR A 320 -1.22 -8.77 -15.30
C TYR A 320 -2.63 -8.76 -14.69
N ALA A 321 -2.72 -8.63 -13.37
CA ALA A 321 -3.99 -8.56 -12.63
C ALA A 321 -4.62 -7.16 -12.71
N ILE A 322 -3.81 -6.12 -12.53
CA ILE A 322 -4.27 -4.72 -12.52
C ILE A 322 -3.35 -3.86 -13.40
N GLU A 323 -3.95 -3.07 -14.29
CA GLU A 323 -3.27 -2.07 -15.12
C GLU A 323 -3.45 -0.66 -14.52
N ILE A 324 -2.36 0.11 -14.41
CA ILE A 324 -2.36 1.47 -13.87
C ILE A 324 -1.68 2.40 -14.88
N ARG A 325 -2.41 3.34 -15.48
CA ARG A 325 -1.84 4.18 -16.54
C ARG A 325 -2.32 5.61 -16.63
N ASN A 326 -1.44 6.48 -17.12
CA ASN A 326 -1.72 7.90 -17.36
C ASN A 326 -2.18 8.65 -16.10
N ASN A 327 -1.79 8.19 -14.92
CA ASN A 327 -2.13 8.83 -13.65
C ASN A 327 -1.07 9.85 -13.23
N ARG A 328 -1.46 10.79 -12.37
CA ARG A 328 -0.55 11.66 -11.62
C ARG A 328 -0.70 11.39 -10.13
N SER A 329 0.36 10.94 -9.47
CA SER A 329 0.36 10.76 -8.02
C SER A 329 1.49 11.55 -7.42
N HIS A 330 1.14 12.58 -6.64
CA HIS A 330 2.10 13.58 -6.18
C HIS A 330 1.76 14.17 -4.84
N HIS A 331 2.76 14.72 -4.15
CA HIS A 331 2.57 15.33 -2.83
C HIS A 331 1.93 14.38 -1.80
N ASN A 332 2.27 13.10 -1.86
CA ASN A 332 1.90 12.06 -0.88
C ASN A 332 3.15 11.62 -0.11
N ALA A 333 2.99 10.80 0.93
CA ALA A 333 4.15 10.08 1.46
C ALA A 333 4.71 9.14 0.37
N LEU A 334 3.85 8.34 -0.25
CA LEU A 334 4.16 7.45 -1.37
C LEU A 334 3.36 7.84 -2.63
N GLY A 335 4.03 7.95 -3.78
CA GLY A 335 3.30 8.08 -5.05
C GLY A 335 2.52 6.80 -5.39
N TYR A 336 3.13 5.65 -5.13
CA TYR A 336 2.60 4.32 -5.30
C TYR A 336 3.10 3.45 -4.14
N SER A 337 2.23 2.62 -3.58
CA SER A 337 2.60 1.59 -2.59
C SER A 337 1.93 0.27 -2.96
N GLY A 338 2.55 -0.87 -2.72
CA GLY A 338 1.95 -2.15 -3.10
C GLY A 338 2.57 -3.32 -2.37
N THR A 339 2.15 -3.54 -1.12
CA THR A 339 2.49 -4.77 -0.41
C THR A 339 1.80 -5.96 -1.08
N ALA A 340 2.56 -7.02 -1.35
CA ALA A 340 2.10 -8.15 -2.15
C ALA A 340 1.46 -7.71 -3.48
N GLY A 341 1.92 -6.59 -4.07
CA GLY A 341 1.42 -6.09 -5.35
C GLY A 341 1.81 -7.00 -6.51
N ASN A 342 1.22 -8.18 -6.60
CA ASN A 342 1.56 -9.21 -7.57
C ASN A 342 1.03 -8.86 -8.95
N SER A 343 1.83 -9.13 -9.98
CA SER A 343 1.37 -9.07 -11.37
C SER A 343 0.73 -7.72 -11.73
N ILE A 344 1.26 -6.60 -11.22
CA ILE A 344 0.78 -5.25 -11.49
C ILE A 344 1.50 -4.64 -12.68
N TRP A 345 0.78 -3.98 -13.59
CA TRP A 345 1.40 -3.23 -14.69
C TRP A 345 1.12 -1.73 -14.59
N ALA A 346 2.11 -0.97 -14.14
CA ALA A 346 2.03 0.47 -13.99
C ALA A 346 2.86 1.18 -15.08
N HIS A 347 2.19 1.91 -15.99
CA HIS A 347 2.89 2.56 -17.09
C HIS A 347 2.38 3.95 -17.49
N HIS A 348 3.29 4.79 -17.99
CA HIS A 348 2.98 6.15 -18.45
C HIS A 348 2.38 7.04 -17.35
N ASN A 349 2.67 6.74 -16.08
CA ASN A 349 2.27 7.55 -14.94
C ASN A 349 3.33 8.59 -14.60
N LYS A 350 2.95 9.56 -13.77
CA LYS A 350 3.86 10.52 -13.15
C LYS A 350 3.80 10.37 -11.64
N PHE A 351 4.92 9.98 -11.02
CA PHE A 351 5.09 9.86 -9.58
C PHE A 351 6.12 10.90 -9.12
N TYR A 352 5.64 12.02 -8.57
CA TYR A 352 6.52 13.17 -8.32
C TYR A 352 6.17 13.99 -7.09
N ALA A 353 7.15 14.72 -6.55
CA ALA A 353 6.94 15.56 -5.37
C ALA A 353 6.34 14.81 -4.17
N ASN A 354 6.60 13.50 -4.05
CA ASN A 354 6.26 12.70 -2.85
C ASN A 354 7.45 12.68 -1.88
N ALA A 355 7.35 11.94 -0.77
CA ALA A 355 8.54 11.54 -0.01
C ALA A 355 9.29 10.42 -0.76
N THR A 356 8.57 9.42 -1.27
CA THR A 356 9.08 8.34 -2.14
C THR A 356 8.15 8.14 -3.32
N GLY A 357 8.70 7.86 -4.50
CA GLY A 357 7.93 7.73 -5.75
C GLY A 357 7.09 6.45 -5.78
N ILE A 358 7.73 5.30 -5.86
CA ILE A 358 7.12 3.96 -5.92
C ILE A 358 7.73 3.13 -4.79
N ALA A 359 6.89 2.41 -4.05
CA ALA A 359 7.31 1.37 -3.12
C ALA A 359 6.50 0.10 -3.34
N THR A 360 7.14 -1.06 -3.28
CA THR A 360 6.50 -2.36 -3.17
C THR A 360 7.26 -3.18 -2.15
N ASP A 361 6.57 -4.12 -1.50
CA ASP A 361 7.19 -4.92 -0.47
C ASP A 361 6.51 -6.27 -0.26
N SER A 362 7.27 -7.15 0.38
CA SER A 362 6.79 -8.42 0.94
C SER A 362 6.75 -8.39 2.47
N LEU A 363 6.62 -7.21 3.09
CA LEU A 363 6.95 -7.02 4.51
C LEU A 363 5.79 -7.27 5.47
N PHE A 364 4.56 -6.93 5.10
CA PHE A 364 3.45 -7.00 6.04
C PHE A 364 2.81 -8.41 6.01
N PRO A 365 2.84 -9.15 7.13
CA PRO A 365 2.23 -10.47 7.20
C PRO A 365 0.71 -10.43 6.97
N GLY A 366 0.16 -11.55 6.49
CA GLY A 366 -1.29 -11.70 6.29
C GLY A 366 -1.82 -11.26 4.93
N HIS A 367 -1.03 -10.52 4.15
CA HIS A 367 -1.38 -10.19 2.76
C HIS A 367 -1.38 -11.46 1.88
N PRO A 368 -2.47 -11.76 1.15
CA PRO A 368 -2.50 -12.89 0.23
C PRO A 368 -1.55 -12.64 -0.94
N GLY A 369 -0.90 -13.72 -1.41
CA GLY A 369 0.07 -13.68 -2.52
C GLY A 369 1.51 -13.35 -2.13
N LEU A 370 1.87 -13.32 -0.85
CA LEU A 370 3.28 -13.16 -0.46
C LEU A 370 4.14 -14.39 -0.85
N PRO A 371 5.40 -14.19 -1.29
CA PRO A 371 6.08 -12.90 -1.49
C PRO A 371 5.61 -12.16 -2.75
N GLN A 372 5.76 -10.83 -2.74
CA GLN A 372 5.41 -9.98 -3.87
C GLN A 372 6.16 -10.37 -5.15
N ASP A 373 5.46 -10.42 -6.30
CA ASP A 373 6.08 -10.79 -7.57
C ASP A 373 5.59 -10.07 -8.85
N HIS A 374 6.39 -10.19 -9.91
CA HIS A 374 6.06 -9.89 -11.32
C HIS A 374 5.38 -8.53 -11.57
N ALA A 375 5.63 -7.52 -10.74
CA ALA A 375 5.19 -6.16 -11.02
C ALA A 375 6.09 -5.52 -12.07
N ARG A 376 5.51 -4.69 -12.93
CA ARG A 376 6.19 -3.97 -13.99
C ARG A 376 5.87 -2.49 -13.94
N TRP A 377 6.89 -1.68 -13.68
CA TRP A 377 6.86 -0.23 -13.82
C TRP A 377 7.56 0.17 -15.12
N ASN A 378 6.78 0.54 -16.13
CA ASN A 378 7.26 0.83 -17.47
C ASN A 378 6.93 2.25 -17.96
N ARG A 379 7.90 2.98 -18.55
CA ARG A 379 7.64 4.29 -19.20
C ARG A 379 7.01 5.35 -18.29
N ASN A 380 7.28 5.31 -16.99
CA ASN A 380 6.84 6.31 -16.03
C ASN A 380 7.83 7.48 -15.93
N GLU A 381 7.35 8.63 -15.47
CA GLU A 381 8.20 9.74 -15.00
C GLU A 381 8.20 9.72 -13.46
N ILE A 382 9.34 9.44 -12.84
CA ILE A 382 9.50 9.25 -11.39
C ILE A 382 10.54 10.25 -10.88
N TYR A 383 10.10 11.37 -10.31
CA TYR A 383 11.01 12.48 -10.08
C TYR A 383 10.69 13.42 -8.93
N SER A 384 11.72 14.10 -8.42
CA SER A 384 11.60 15.09 -7.36
C SER A 384 10.86 14.57 -6.11
N ASN A 385 10.95 13.28 -5.81
CA ASN A 385 10.31 12.68 -4.63
C ASN A 385 11.20 12.95 -3.41
N ASN A 386 11.24 14.19 -2.94
CA ASN A 386 12.14 14.66 -1.88
C ASN A 386 11.43 15.41 -0.75
N ILE A 387 10.08 15.44 -0.74
CA ILE A 387 9.38 16.19 0.30
C ILE A 387 9.44 15.42 1.60
N ASN A 388 10.07 16.00 2.61
CA ASN A 388 10.13 15.41 3.93
C ASN A 388 8.89 15.82 4.75
N TRP A 389 7.88 14.96 4.76
CA TRP A 389 6.66 15.17 5.53
C TRP A 389 6.84 14.91 7.03
N TYR A 390 7.80 14.04 7.40
CA TYR A 390 8.14 13.75 8.79
C TYR A 390 8.61 15.02 9.50
N GLU A 391 9.66 15.65 8.98
CA GLU A 391 10.21 16.91 9.50
C GLU A 391 9.17 18.06 9.47
N LYS A 392 8.36 18.11 8.39
CA LYS A 392 7.42 19.21 8.19
C LYS A 392 6.20 19.16 9.11
N PHE A 393 5.66 17.97 9.39
CA PHE A 393 4.35 17.81 10.02
C PHE A 393 4.31 16.85 11.21
N VAL A 394 5.14 15.79 11.22
CA VAL A 394 5.20 14.87 12.36
C VAL A 394 5.97 15.54 13.50
N ASP A 395 7.18 16.01 13.24
CA ASP A 395 8.05 16.65 14.23
C ASP A 395 7.52 17.97 14.80
N THR A 396 6.78 18.70 13.98
CA THR A 396 6.16 19.97 14.39
C THR A 396 4.89 19.76 15.23
N GLY A 397 4.47 18.51 15.44
CA GLY A 397 3.27 18.15 16.19
C GLY A 397 1.97 18.44 15.45
N VAL A 398 2.01 18.77 14.15
CA VAL A 398 0.80 18.96 13.34
C VAL A 398 0.03 17.64 13.24
N CYS A 399 0.72 16.52 13.01
CA CYS A 399 0.10 15.20 12.88
C CYS A 399 -0.44 14.63 14.19
N ALA A 400 -0.05 15.18 15.34
CA ALA A 400 -0.61 14.83 16.65
C ALA A 400 -1.95 15.53 16.94
N LYS A 401 -2.37 16.52 16.14
CA LYS A 401 -3.65 17.20 16.31
C LYS A 401 -4.82 16.30 15.88
N PRO A 402 -6.06 16.58 16.34
CA PRO A 402 -7.26 15.98 15.76
C PRO A 402 -7.29 16.15 14.24
N MET A 403 -7.76 15.14 13.51
CA MET A 403 -7.63 15.05 12.05
C MET A 403 -8.17 16.27 11.32
N GLU A 404 -9.31 16.81 11.77
CA GLU A 404 -9.96 17.99 11.20
C GLU A 404 -9.12 19.26 11.34
N GLN A 405 -8.16 19.28 12.26
CA GLN A 405 -7.29 20.41 12.57
C GLN A 405 -5.90 20.30 11.92
N ARG A 406 -5.59 19.18 11.24
CA ARG A 406 -4.28 18.95 10.62
C ARG A 406 -4.08 19.75 9.34
N GLY A 407 -5.15 20.18 8.66
CA GLY A 407 -5.06 21.02 7.46
C GLY A 407 -4.73 20.27 6.17
N TYR A 408 -5.23 19.03 5.99
CA TYR A 408 -4.95 18.21 4.81
C TYR A 408 -5.25 18.89 3.47
N LEU A 409 -6.33 19.66 3.38
CA LEU A 409 -6.68 20.39 2.15
C LEU A 409 -5.76 21.58 1.86
N ASP A 410 -4.98 22.03 2.85
CA ASP A 410 -3.98 23.08 2.74
C ASP A 410 -2.56 22.51 2.49
N GLY A 411 -2.45 21.19 2.30
CA GLY A 411 -1.21 20.51 1.92
C GLY A 411 -0.48 19.79 3.03
N THR A 412 -1.13 19.55 4.18
CA THR A 412 -0.61 18.65 5.21
C THR A 412 -0.64 17.20 4.75
N VAL A 413 0.43 16.48 5.05
CA VAL A 413 0.57 15.03 4.85
C VAL A 413 1.13 14.47 6.14
N CYS A 414 0.49 13.44 6.68
CA CYS A 414 0.91 12.79 7.92
C CYS A 414 1.28 11.34 7.63
N PRO A 415 2.56 11.05 7.36
CA PRO A 415 3.03 9.69 7.12
C PRO A 415 2.52 8.70 8.17
N VAL A 416 1.91 7.61 7.72
CA VAL A 416 1.52 6.47 8.57
C VAL A 416 2.51 5.30 8.48
N ILE A 417 3.36 5.31 7.46
CA ILE A 417 4.32 4.25 7.17
C ILE A 417 5.76 4.78 7.20
N PRO A 418 6.76 3.90 7.38
CA PRO A 418 8.16 4.24 7.17
C PRO A 418 8.52 4.19 5.67
N THR A 419 9.02 5.29 5.11
CA THR A 419 9.56 5.30 3.74
C THR A 419 10.83 6.16 3.62
N PRO A 420 11.82 5.76 2.78
CA PRO A 420 13.06 6.50 2.61
C PRO A 420 12.87 7.75 1.73
N VAL A 421 12.74 8.92 2.38
CA VAL A 421 12.62 10.23 1.72
C VAL A 421 13.73 10.40 0.67
N GLY A 422 13.38 10.83 -0.53
CA GLY A 422 14.33 11.05 -1.63
C GLY A 422 14.48 9.88 -2.59
N THR A 423 13.62 8.87 -2.52
CA THR A 423 13.78 7.62 -3.28
C THR A 423 12.79 7.56 -4.45
N GLY A 424 13.28 7.20 -5.64
CA GLY A 424 12.45 7.02 -6.83
C GLY A 424 11.61 5.73 -6.77
N VAL A 425 12.29 4.57 -6.75
CA VAL A 425 11.66 3.24 -6.69
C VAL A 425 12.27 2.43 -5.56
N LEU A 426 11.43 1.85 -4.69
CA LEU A 426 11.80 0.93 -3.63
C LEU A 426 11.16 -0.45 -3.88
N ILE A 427 11.98 -1.50 -3.90
CA ILE A 427 11.56 -2.90 -3.96
C ILE A 427 12.10 -3.62 -2.71
N ALA A 428 11.23 -3.88 -1.74
CA ALA A 428 11.59 -4.57 -0.49
C ALA A 428 11.12 -6.03 -0.51
N GLY A 429 11.98 -6.95 -0.97
CA GLY A 429 11.65 -8.37 -0.97
C GLY A 429 10.72 -8.82 -2.11
N GLY A 430 10.67 -8.07 -3.21
CA GLY A 430 9.90 -8.45 -4.40
C GLY A 430 10.67 -9.37 -5.34
N ASN A 431 9.98 -10.21 -6.11
CA ASN A 431 10.57 -11.15 -7.07
C ASN A 431 10.14 -10.84 -8.51
N PHE A 432 11.01 -11.13 -9.48
CA PHE A 432 10.73 -11.03 -10.92
C PHE A 432 10.16 -9.67 -11.37
N ASN A 433 10.40 -8.60 -10.62
CA ASN A 433 9.90 -7.29 -10.95
C ASN A 433 10.70 -6.64 -12.08
N SER A 434 10.04 -5.77 -12.83
CA SER A 434 10.63 -5.00 -13.92
C SER A 434 10.53 -3.50 -13.63
N THR A 435 11.66 -2.82 -13.51
CA THR A 435 11.76 -1.36 -13.56
C THR A 435 12.39 -0.98 -14.87
N ASP A 436 11.58 -0.67 -15.89
CA ASP A 436 12.08 -0.55 -17.26
C ASP A 436 11.59 0.67 -18.07
N HIS A 437 12.47 1.22 -18.91
CA HIS A 437 12.16 2.35 -19.80
C HIS A 437 11.60 3.60 -19.10
N ASN A 438 11.90 3.82 -17.82
CA ASN A 438 11.41 4.96 -17.05
C ASN A 438 12.36 6.17 -17.16
N TRP A 439 11.85 7.36 -16.83
CA TRP A 439 12.66 8.54 -16.51
C TRP A 439 12.69 8.70 -14.99
N ILE A 440 13.85 8.45 -14.39
CA ILE A 440 14.03 8.47 -12.93
C ILE A 440 15.08 9.54 -12.61
N TYR A 441 14.66 10.70 -12.11
CA TYR A 441 15.54 11.87 -11.99
C TYR A 441 15.18 12.77 -10.80
N ASP A 442 16.12 13.58 -10.34
CA ASP A 442 15.96 14.48 -9.18
C ASP A 442 15.44 13.78 -7.90
N ASN A 443 15.70 12.49 -7.70
CA ASN A 443 15.45 11.80 -6.43
C ASN A 443 16.75 11.82 -5.61
N TRP A 444 16.76 12.59 -4.52
CA TRP A 444 17.98 13.04 -3.87
C TRP A 444 18.71 11.97 -3.06
N ARG A 445 18.01 10.90 -2.66
CA ARG A 445 18.60 9.73 -2.01
C ARG A 445 19.01 8.71 -3.05
N TYR A 446 18.04 8.02 -3.65
CA TYR A 446 18.28 6.94 -4.60
C TYR A 446 17.34 7.01 -5.80
N GLY A 447 17.85 6.69 -6.99
CA GLY A 447 17.01 6.43 -8.16
C GLY A 447 16.19 5.16 -7.94
N THR A 448 16.87 4.04 -7.68
CA THR A 448 16.25 2.78 -7.26
C THR A 448 16.90 2.23 -5.99
N MET A 449 16.12 1.59 -5.12
CA MET A 449 16.55 0.92 -3.91
C MET A 449 15.92 -0.49 -3.88
N GLN A 450 16.74 -1.52 -3.68
CA GLN A 450 16.25 -2.91 -3.57
C GLN A 450 16.96 -3.66 -2.43
N PHE A 451 16.20 -4.42 -1.63
CA PHE A 451 16.76 -5.32 -0.62
C PHE A 451 15.89 -6.54 -0.32
N TRP A 452 16.54 -7.58 0.18
CA TRP A 452 15.95 -8.82 0.65
C TRP A 452 15.14 -8.64 1.94
N VAL A 453 14.05 -9.40 2.04
CA VAL A 453 13.19 -9.48 3.21
C VAL A 453 13.15 -10.94 3.71
N PRO A 454 13.68 -11.23 4.92
CA PRO A 454 13.64 -12.56 5.50
C PRO A 454 12.21 -13.02 5.82
N ALA A 455 11.93 -14.31 5.59
CA ALA A 455 10.68 -14.96 6.01
C ALA A 455 10.22 -14.63 7.45
N PRO A 456 11.09 -14.66 8.49
CA PRO A 456 10.66 -14.33 9.85
C PRO A 456 10.10 -12.92 10.05
N LEU A 457 10.43 -11.94 9.21
CA LEU A 457 9.82 -10.60 9.27
C LEU A 457 8.42 -10.55 8.65
N ARG A 458 8.01 -11.64 7.98
CA ARG A 458 6.74 -11.82 7.29
C ARG A 458 5.83 -12.82 8.03
N ASP A 459 6.13 -13.12 9.30
CA ASP A 459 5.56 -14.22 10.10
C ASP A 459 5.62 -15.60 9.42
N GLU A 460 6.64 -15.82 8.58
CA GLU A 460 6.94 -17.10 7.94
C GLU A 460 8.16 -17.74 8.60
N PHE A 461 8.01 -18.97 9.09
CA PHE A 461 9.03 -19.65 9.88
C PHE A 461 9.56 -20.92 9.21
N ASP A 462 9.11 -21.25 7.99
CA ASP A 462 9.75 -22.28 7.17
C ASP A 462 11.19 -21.86 6.83
N PRO A 463 12.22 -22.60 7.31
CA PRO A 463 13.60 -22.28 7.01
C PRO A 463 13.94 -22.31 5.50
N GLN A 464 13.15 -23.01 4.68
CA GLN A 464 13.32 -23.03 3.23
C GLN A 464 12.98 -21.68 2.58
N LYS A 465 12.17 -20.86 3.25
CA LYS A 465 11.76 -19.52 2.79
C LYS A 465 12.65 -18.40 3.31
N LEU A 466 13.77 -18.71 3.97
CA LEU A 466 14.66 -17.67 4.49
C LEU A 466 15.16 -16.73 3.38
N PHE A 467 15.47 -17.27 2.20
CA PHE A 467 15.98 -16.53 1.05
C PHE A 467 15.08 -16.73 -0.18
N ASP A 468 13.77 -16.51 -0.03
CA ASP A 468 12.78 -16.63 -1.10
C ASP A 468 12.36 -15.27 -1.69
N THR A 469 13.03 -14.17 -1.33
CA THR A 469 12.71 -12.82 -1.79
C THR A 469 13.89 -12.11 -2.44
N SER A 470 13.61 -11.07 -3.23
CA SER A 470 14.59 -10.29 -4.00
C SER A 470 15.30 -11.06 -5.10
N HIS A 471 14.59 -11.95 -5.80
CA HIS A 471 15.15 -12.72 -6.92
C HIS A 471 14.63 -12.23 -8.27
N GLY A 472 15.45 -12.35 -9.32
CA GLY A 472 15.03 -12.19 -10.70
C GLY A 472 14.58 -10.78 -11.10
N ASN A 473 14.80 -9.76 -10.27
CA ASN A 473 14.40 -8.39 -10.57
C ASN A 473 15.28 -7.79 -11.67
N ARG A 474 14.69 -7.04 -12.59
CA ARG A 474 15.40 -6.41 -13.71
C ARG A 474 15.19 -4.90 -13.70
N THR A 475 16.29 -4.16 -13.67
CA THR A 475 16.28 -2.69 -13.81
C THR A 475 16.98 -2.32 -15.11
N PHE A 476 16.24 -2.00 -16.17
CA PHE A 476 16.84 -1.86 -17.50
C PHE A 476 16.27 -0.75 -18.38
N ASP A 477 17.11 -0.24 -19.28
CA ASP A 477 16.77 0.81 -20.27
C ASP A 477 16.14 2.08 -19.67
N ASN A 478 16.41 2.38 -18.40
CA ASN A 478 15.94 3.61 -17.75
C ASN A 478 16.85 4.79 -18.07
N GLN A 479 16.27 5.98 -18.03
CA GLN A 479 16.97 7.27 -18.08
C GLN A 479 17.20 7.75 -16.64
N MET A 480 18.43 7.57 -16.14
CA MET A 480 18.81 7.81 -14.76
C MET A 480 19.44 9.21 -14.60
N GLY A 481 18.75 10.09 -13.86
CA GLY A 481 19.13 11.48 -13.66
C GLY A 481 18.91 12.38 -14.88
N LEU A 482 18.10 11.92 -15.84
CA LEU A 482 17.77 12.63 -17.07
C LEU A 482 16.25 12.81 -17.17
N ALA A 483 15.82 14.06 -17.27
CA ALA A 483 14.44 14.39 -17.56
C ALA A 483 14.10 14.06 -19.03
N LYS A 484 12.80 13.99 -19.32
CA LYS A 484 12.29 13.58 -20.65
C LYS A 484 12.64 14.54 -21.78
N ASP A 485 12.88 15.81 -21.45
CA ASP A 485 13.35 16.83 -22.39
C ASP A 485 14.89 16.84 -22.56
N GLY A 486 15.60 15.90 -21.90
CA GLY A 486 17.05 15.80 -21.90
C GLY A 486 17.73 16.66 -20.82
N THR A 487 16.97 17.40 -20.01
CA THR A 487 17.53 18.17 -18.90
C THR A 487 18.20 17.24 -17.90
N ILE A 488 19.43 17.56 -17.52
CA ILE A 488 20.16 16.84 -16.48
C ILE A 488 19.62 17.24 -15.11
N ALA A 489 19.13 16.26 -14.36
CA ALA A 489 18.62 16.41 -13.01
C ALA A 489 18.98 15.15 -12.20
N HIS A 490 20.18 15.16 -11.62
CA HIS A 490 20.77 13.95 -11.04
C HIS A 490 19.94 13.34 -9.90
N ASN A 491 19.95 12.02 -9.81
CA ASN A 491 19.67 11.33 -8.56
C ASN A 491 20.89 11.41 -7.61
N GLY A 492 20.69 11.11 -6.33
CA GLY A 492 21.76 10.93 -5.34
C GLY A 492 22.72 9.81 -5.76
N SER A 493 22.34 8.57 -5.50
CA SER A 493 22.86 7.39 -6.19
C SER A 493 21.84 6.91 -7.23
N ASP A 494 22.29 6.40 -8.38
CA ASP A 494 21.36 5.84 -9.37
C ASP A 494 20.73 4.54 -8.84
N HIS A 495 21.55 3.67 -8.23
CA HIS A 495 21.08 2.42 -7.64
C HIS A 495 21.60 2.23 -6.22
N TRP A 496 20.78 1.61 -5.38
CA TRP A 496 21.15 1.07 -4.08
C TRP A 496 20.66 -0.37 -3.98
N TRP A 497 21.54 -1.29 -3.59
CA TRP A 497 21.27 -2.71 -3.42
C TRP A 497 22.03 -3.26 -2.21
N ASP A 498 21.41 -4.18 -1.47
CA ASP A 498 21.99 -4.86 -0.32
C ASP A 498 22.93 -6.03 -0.68
N ASP A 499 23.18 -6.25 -1.97
CA ASP A 499 23.92 -7.38 -2.54
C ASP A 499 23.22 -8.76 -2.37
N GLN A 500 21.94 -8.80 -1.98
CA GLN A 500 21.16 -10.04 -1.81
C GLN A 500 20.35 -10.47 -3.04
N GLY A 501 20.01 -11.76 -3.05
CA GLY A 501 19.15 -12.36 -4.06
C GLY A 501 19.90 -12.85 -5.31
N THR A 502 19.22 -13.67 -6.10
CA THR A 502 19.77 -14.30 -7.31
C THR A 502 19.05 -13.80 -8.55
N GLY A 503 19.74 -13.71 -9.69
CA GLY A 503 19.10 -13.35 -10.95
C GLY A 503 18.80 -11.88 -11.12
N ASN A 504 19.16 -11.02 -10.17
CA ASN A 504 18.95 -9.58 -10.31
C ASN A 504 19.96 -8.99 -11.31
N CYS A 505 19.52 -8.09 -12.18
CA CYS A 505 20.40 -7.49 -13.17
C CYS A 505 20.03 -6.04 -13.51
N TRP A 506 21.06 -5.28 -13.91
CA TRP A 506 20.99 -3.86 -14.28
C TRP A 506 21.65 -3.66 -15.64
N GLU A 507 20.88 -3.34 -16.68
CA GLU A 507 21.38 -3.31 -18.06
C GLU A 507 20.78 -2.17 -18.87
N GLY A 508 21.50 -1.65 -19.86
CA GLY A 508 20.95 -0.70 -20.84
C GLY A 508 20.54 0.69 -20.30
N ASN A 509 20.66 0.93 -18.99
CA ASN A 509 20.34 2.22 -18.39
C ASN A 509 21.29 3.33 -18.90
N ALA A 510 20.72 4.49 -19.21
CA ALA A 510 21.46 5.68 -19.58
C ALA A 510 21.62 6.61 -18.38
N TYR A 511 22.85 7.00 -18.08
CA TYR A 511 23.17 7.74 -16.86
C TYR A 511 23.56 9.19 -17.17
N SER A 512 22.97 10.13 -16.43
CA SER A 512 23.29 11.56 -16.53
C SER A 512 24.75 11.92 -16.28
N ARG A 513 25.50 11.05 -15.57
CA ARG A 513 26.93 11.19 -15.30
C ARG A 513 27.83 10.39 -16.26
N GLY A 514 27.23 9.77 -17.29
CA GLY A 514 27.92 8.91 -18.25
C GLY A 514 28.28 7.51 -17.72
N ALA A 515 28.13 7.26 -16.42
CA ALA A 515 28.33 5.96 -15.79
C ALA A 515 27.39 5.81 -14.58
N GLN A 516 27.11 4.55 -14.23
CA GLN A 516 26.32 4.17 -13.07
C GLN A 516 26.96 4.68 -11.76
N THR A 517 26.16 5.29 -10.88
CA THR A 517 26.52 5.43 -9.46
C THR A 517 25.72 4.45 -8.60
N ASP A 518 26.44 3.68 -7.77
CA ASP A 518 25.84 2.64 -6.94
C ASP A 518 26.65 2.38 -5.65
N ASN A 519 26.09 1.54 -4.78
CA ASN A 519 26.74 1.01 -3.60
C ASN A 519 27.20 -0.45 -3.76
N PHE A 520 27.21 -1.02 -4.96
CA PHE A 520 27.37 -2.46 -5.17
C PHE A 520 28.78 -2.90 -4.75
N THR A 521 28.87 -3.94 -3.92
CA THR A 521 30.20 -4.49 -3.53
C THR A 521 30.72 -5.49 -4.56
N ILE A 522 29.80 -6.13 -5.28
CA ILE A 522 30.06 -7.07 -6.35
C ILE A 522 29.27 -6.61 -7.57
N GLN A 523 29.93 -6.59 -8.73
CA GLN A 523 29.25 -6.28 -9.98
C GLN A 523 28.49 -7.53 -10.45
N PRO A 524 27.14 -7.48 -10.52
CA PRO A 524 26.37 -8.62 -10.99
C PRO A 524 26.62 -8.86 -12.49
N PRO A 525 26.70 -10.13 -12.93
CA PRO A 525 26.61 -10.48 -14.34
C PRO A 525 25.36 -9.93 -15.02
N GLY A 526 25.38 -9.94 -16.35
CA GLY A 526 24.20 -9.60 -17.14
C GLY A 526 23.04 -10.59 -16.93
N CYS A 527 21.83 -10.18 -17.31
CA CYS A 527 20.63 -11.01 -17.18
C CYS A 527 20.78 -12.34 -17.94
N ALA A 528 21.40 -12.31 -19.13
CA ALA A 528 21.65 -13.50 -19.96
C ALA A 528 22.66 -14.48 -19.33
N ASP A 529 23.53 -13.99 -18.45
CA ASP A 529 24.54 -14.77 -17.73
C ASP A 529 24.05 -15.23 -16.35
N GLY A 530 22.77 -15.01 -16.03
CA GLY A 530 22.12 -15.44 -14.79
C GLY A 530 22.07 -14.39 -13.67
N GLY A 531 22.50 -13.15 -13.92
CA GLY A 531 22.37 -12.04 -12.97
C GLY A 531 23.13 -12.23 -11.66
N SER A 532 22.67 -11.55 -10.61
CA SER A 532 23.25 -11.61 -9.27
C SER A 532 23.30 -13.04 -8.72
N VAL A 533 24.24 -13.29 -7.81
CA VAL A 533 24.29 -14.52 -7.03
C VAL A 533 24.02 -14.20 -5.57
N LEU A 534 23.41 -15.14 -4.86
CA LEU A 534 23.18 -14.99 -3.43
C LEU A 534 24.52 -14.85 -2.72
N THR A 535 24.79 -13.66 -2.20
CA THR A 535 25.87 -13.46 -1.25
C THR A 535 25.27 -13.62 0.14
N PRO A 536 25.91 -14.26 1.13
CA PRO A 536 25.43 -14.16 2.51
C PRO A 536 25.46 -12.68 2.89
N GLY A 537 24.29 -12.11 3.21
CA GLY A 537 24.14 -10.70 3.58
C GLY A 537 25.33 -10.20 4.37
N LEU A 538 26.10 -9.28 3.79
CA LEU A 538 27.12 -8.58 4.54
C LEU A 538 26.35 -7.81 5.63
N PRO A 539 26.54 -8.09 6.92
CA PRO A 539 25.90 -7.32 8.01
C PRO A 539 26.24 -5.82 7.99
N VAL A 540 27.12 -5.41 7.06
CA VAL A 540 27.65 -4.07 6.86
C VAL A 540 26.69 -3.19 6.04
N LYS A 541 25.80 -3.78 5.23
CA LYS A 541 24.76 -3.03 4.49
C LYS A 541 23.42 -3.17 5.19
N ASP A 542 23.30 -2.51 6.34
CA ASP A 542 21.97 -2.27 6.91
C ASP A 542 21.19 -1.38 5.93
N ALA A 543 20.07 -1.89 5.42
CA ALA A 543 19.17 -1.14 4.55
C ALA A 543 18.48 0.01 5.27
N GLY A 544 18.68 0.14 6.59
CA GLY A 544 17.93 1.01 7.47
C GLY A 544 16.53 0.46 7.78
N PHE A 545 16.14 -0.66 7.15
CA PHE A 545 14.79 -1.19 7.28
C PHE A 545 14.48 -1.59 8.73
N LEU A 546 15.34 -2.38 9.39
CA LEU A 546 15.06 -2.90 10.73
C LEU A 546 14.91 -1.80 11.79
N THR A 547 15.67 -0.71 11.65
CA THR A 547 15.57 0.44 12.57
C THR A 547 14.38 1.31 12.18
N CYS A 548 14.18 1.58 10.90
CA CYS A 548 13.09 2.43 10.42
C CYS A 548 11.70 1.78 10.49
N SER A 549 11.60 0.45 10.47
CA SER A 549 10.33 -0.28 10.56
C SER A 549 9.62 -0.10 11.90
N GLN A 550 10.35 0.36 12.92
CA GLN A 550 9.81 0.67 14.23
C GLN A 550 9.02 1.99 14.26
N TYR A 551 8.91 2.68 13.13
CA TYR A 551 8.22 3.97 13.03
C TYR A 551 6.82 3.90 13.61
N ASP A 552 6.55 4.79 14.56
CA ASP A 552 5.22 5.10 15.06
C ASP A 552 5.09 6.62 15.16
N ARG A 553 4.21 7.19 14.34
CA ARG A 553 3.97 8.65 14.30
C ARG A 553 3.51 9.23 15.63
N ASN A 554 2.87 8.43 16.48
CA ASN A 554 2.26 8.88 17.73
C ASN A 554 3.23 8.78 18.92
N ASP A 555 4.25 7.93 18.84
CA ASP A 555 5.25 7.77 19.89
C ASP A 555 6.30 8.90 19.84
N GLU A 556 6.77 9.36 21.00
CA GLU A 556 7.76 10.45 21.08
C GLU A 556 9.15 10.07 20.59
N VAL A 557 9.53 8.80 20.75
CA VAL A 557 10.84 8.27 20.34
C VAL A 557 10.73 7.62 18.98
N LEU A 558 9.72 6.78 18.76
CA LEU A 558 9.57 5.98 17.55
C LEU A 558 9.03 6.78 16.36
N ARG A 559 8.60 8.04 16.53
CA ARG A 559 8.40 8.94 15.37
C ARG A 559 9.69 9.20 14.60
N HIS A 560 10.84 9.07 15.26
CA HIS A 560 12.18 9.09 14.67
C HIS A 560 13.04 8.00 15.32
N PRO A 561 12.87 6.72 14.92
CA PRO A 561 13.56 5.60 15.52
C PRO A 561 15.08 5.80 15.53
N PRO A 562 15.77 5.58 16.67
CA PRO A 562 17.21 5.76 16.74
C PRO A 562 17.97 4.95 15.69
N GLY A 563 18.80 5.62 14.89
CA GLY A 563 19.57 4.99 13.82
C GLY A 563 18.82 4.81 12.50
N CYS A 564 17.57 5.26 12.41
CA CYS A 564 16.86 5.35 11.15
C CYS A 564 17.23 6.65 10.41
N GLU A 565 17.83 6.55 9.22
CA GLU A 565 18.15 7.70 8.37
C GLU A 565 17.11 7.95 7.27
N TRP A 566 16.06 7.14 7.16
CA TRP A 566 15.05 7.25 6.09
C TRP A 566 14.25 8.55 6.14
N PHE A 567 14.05 9.11 7.34
CA PHE A 567 13.24 10.30 7.57
C PHE A 567 14.06 11.60 7.56
N ASP A 568 15.36 11.51 7.31
CA ASP A 568 16.22 12.67 7.12
C ASP A 568 16.08 13.21 5.69
N THR A 569 16.09 14.53 5.56
CA THR A 569 16.12 15.20 4.25
C THR A 569 17.47 14.94 3.57
N PRO A 570 17.53 14.16 2.48
CA PRO A 570 18.78 13.89 1.78
C PRO A 570 19.34 15.16 1.12
N ALA A 571 20.65 15.25 0.99
CA ALA A 571 21.29 16.38 0.33
C ALA A 571 20.95 16.40 -1.17
N LYS A 572 20.64 17.60 -1.69
CA LYS A 572 20.43 17.76 -3.13
C LYS A 572 21.68 17.35 -3.92
N PRO A 573 21.58 16.44 -4.90
CA PRO A 573 22.71 15.98 -5.67
C PRO A 573 23.35 17.11 -6.48
N THR A 574 24.68 17.08 -6.59
CA THR A 574 25.44 17.99 -7.44
C THR A 574 26.00 17.27 -8.67
N ALA A 575 26.59 18.03 -9.59
CA ALA A 575 27.26 17.49 -10.77
C ALA A 575 28.46 16.59 -10.41
N ALA A 576 29.08 16.80 -9.24
CA ALA A 576 30.08 15.88 -8.72
C ALA A 576 29.37 14.61 -8.23
N ALA A 577 29.82 13.44 -8.71
CA ALA A 577 29.33 12.17 -8.21
C ALA A 577 29.60 12.09 -6.70
N PRO A 578 28.67 11.56 -5.87
CA PRO A 578 29.08 11.09 -4.56
C PRO A 578 30.16 10.03 -4.80
N ALA A 579 31.31 10.18 -4.13
CA ALA A 579 32.31 9.11 -4.09
C ALA A 579 31.61 7.81 -3.68
N ARG A 580 32.02 6.67 -4.27
CA ARG A 580 31.63 5.32 -3.81
C ARG A 580 31.39 5.38 -2.30
N ALA A 581 30.15 5.17 -1.86
CA ALA A 581 29.82 5.22 -0.45
C ALA A 581 30.47 4.03 0.25
N THR A 582 31.76 4.14 0.56
CA THR A 582 32.35 3.39 1.66
C THR A 582 31.79 4.05 2.92
N SER A 583 30.68 3.53 3.43
CA SER A 583 30.21 3.86 4.77
C SER A 583 31.26 3.40 5.79
N GLN A 584 32.23 4.26 6.08
CA GLN A 584 32.79 4.31 7.42
C GLN A 584 32.04 5.41 8.15
N PRO A 585 31.35 5.13 9.26
CA PRO A 585 30.75 6.18 10.06
C PRO A 585 31.87 7.12 10.53
N ALA A 586 31.74 8.41 10.23
CA ALA A 586 32.62 9.43 10.75
C ALA A 586 32.55 9.37 12.28
N GLY A 587 33.69 9.08 12.92
CA GLY A 587 33.80 8.89 14.36
C GLY A 587 33.30 10.09 15.15
N ARG A 588 32.07 10.00 15.66
CA ARG A 588 31.62 10.81 16.79
C ARG A 588 32.14 10.09 18.04
N LYS A 589 33.02 10.76 18.79
CA LYS A 589 33.61 10.24 20.04
C LYS A 589 32.50 9.88 21.03
N VAL A 590 32.17 8.60 21.13
CA VAL A 590 31.39 8.06 22.25
C VAL A 590 32.36 7.95 23.44
N ALA A 591 32.00 8.59 24.55
CA ALA A 591 32.73 8.45 25.81
C ALA A 591 32.71 6.98 26.26
N PRO A 592 33.77 6.46 26.91
CA PRO A 592 33.85 5.06 27.27
C PRO A 592 32.81 4.73 28.34
N ALA A 593 31.85 3.86 28.01
CA ALA A 593 30.96 3.25 29.00
C ALA A 593 31.76 2.28 29.87
N ALA A 594 31.53 2.36 31.19
CA ALA A 594 32.15 1.54 32.21
C ALA A 594 31.83 0.03 32.04
N PRO A 595 32.68 -0.88 32.55
CA PRO A 595 32.52 -2.32 32.32
C PRO A 595 31.44 -2.89 33.23
N TYR A 596 30.36 -3.42 32.65
CA TYR A 596 29.44 -4.29 33.37
C TYR A 596 30.03 -5.70 33.45
N LEU A 597 30.31 -6.12 34.68
CA LEU A 597 30.68 -7.47 35.07
C LEU A 597 29.55 -8.46 34.77
N GLY A 598 29.95 -9.66 34.37
CA GLY A 598 29.12 -10.66 33.71
C GLY A 598 28.15 -11.44 34.58
N VAL A 599 27.25 -12.15 33.90
CA VAL A 599 26.60 -13.37 34.38
C VAL A 599 26.45 -14.32 33.19
N LEU A 600 27.20 -15.43 33.22
CA LEU A 600 26.95 -16.64 32.46
C LEU A 600 25.87 -17.46 33.20
N PRO A 601 24.95 -18.12 32.49
CA PRO A 601 24.91 -19.59 32.56
C PRO A 601 24.62 -20.19 31.17
N GLY A 602 25.01 -21.42 30.82
CA GLY A 602 25.33 -22.60 31.62
C GLY A 602 24.70 -23.81 30.92
N LEU A 603 25.39 -24.35 29.92
CA LEU A 603 25.11 -25.66 29.33
C LEU A 603 25.61 -26.74 30.29
N LEU A 604 24.71 -27.57 30.83
CA LEU A 604 24.87 -29.00 31.18
C LEU A 604 23.83 -29.40 32.24
N PHE A 605 22.83 -30.22 31.88
CA PHE A 605 22.47 -31.44 32.62
C PHE A 605 21.39 -32.21 31.84
N VAL A 606 21.78 -33.38 31.33
CA VAL A 606 20.87 -34.46 30.92
C VAL A 606 20.88 -35.50 32.04
N ALA A 607 19.69 -35.94 32.46
CA ALA A 607 19.30 -37.30 32.85
C ALA A 607 18.46 -37.35 34.15
N GLY A 608 17.28 -37.97 34.06
CA GLY A 608 16.81 -38.85 35.12
C GLY A 608 15.36 -38.72 35.58
N LEU A 609 14.59 -39.76 35.25
CA LEU A 609 13.52 -40.38 36.04
C LEU A 609 12.07 -39.90 35.84
N GLY A 610 11.29 -40.80 35.23
CA GLY A 610 9.85 -40.78 35.25
C GLY A 610 9.23 -41.51 36.45
N MET A 611 7.90 -41.44 36.47
CA MET A 611 6.93 -42.22 37.25
C MET A 611 7.09 -42.25 38.77
N VAL A 612 6.08 -41.75 39.46
CA VAL A 612 5.17 -42.51 40.36
C VAL A 612 4.32 -41.51 41.13
N ARG A 613 2.99 -41.56 40.94
CA ARG A 613 2.00 -41.52 42.03
C ARG A 613 0.57 -41.63 41.49
N ARG A 614 -0.01 -42.82 41.64
CA ARG A 614 -1.45 -42.97 41.76
C ARG A 614 -1.77 -44.00 42.87
N ALA A 615 -2.80 -43.66 43.63
CA ALA A 615 -3.64 -44.47 44.52
C ALA A 615 -3.26 -44.61 46.01
N ARG A 616 -4.14 -44.05 46.86
CA ARG A 616 -5.04 -44.75 47.82
C ARG A 616 -5.91 -43.67 48.50
N ARG A 617 -7.24 -43.61 48.35
CA ARG A 617 -8.30 -44.46 48.94
C ARG A 617 -7.99 -44.89 50.38
N ARG A 618 -8.58 -44.19 51.36
CA ARG A 618 -9.52 -44.69 52.39
C ARG A 618 -9.97 -43.53 53.30
N SER A 619 -11.24 -43.62 53.69
CA SER A 619 -12.04 -42.71 54.54
C SER A 619 -12.64 -41.50 53.84
#